data_AF-A0A2V8BC05-F1
#
_entry.id   AF-A0A2V8BC05-F1
#
_cell.length_a   1.000
_cell.length_b   1.000
_cell.length_c   1.000
_cell.angle_alpha   90.00
_cell.angle_beta   90.00
_cell.angle_gamma   90.00
#
_symmetry.space_group_name_H-M   'P 1'
#
loop_
_entity.id
_entity.type
_entity.pdbx_description
1 polymer ?
#
loop_
_entity_poly.entity_id
_entity_poly.type
_entity_poly.pdbx_seq_one_letter_code
_entity_poly.pdbx_strand_id
1 'polypeptide(L)'
;MRLLLVTPPMIQLNTPYPATAYLMGFLRLHAADLGLELTQADASLTLFLRLFSGPLVARAADVLGQRVRTAGKRGPVPPSIAHFLKHAKLYVDTVGPAIRFLQRRDPS
;
A
#
# COMPACT_ATOMS: atom_id res chain seq x y z
N MET A 1 7.33 -9.28 28.52
CA MET A 1 7.68 -7.96 27.95
C MET A 1 7.14 -7.87 26.53
N ARG A 2 6.65 -6.71 26.08
CA ARG A 2 6.11 -6.52 24.72
C ARG A 2 7.14 -5.82 23.83
N LEU A 3 7.36 -6.33 22.63
CA LEU A 3 8.31 -5.77 21.67
C LEU A 3 7.66 -5.55 20.30
N LEU A 4 7.79 -4.32 19.78
CA LEU A 4 7.30 -3.94 18.46
C LEU A 4 8.48 -3.67 17.52
N LEU A 5 8.57 -4.42 16.44
CA LEU A 5 9.54 -4.19 15.37
C LEU A 5 8.89 -3.33 14.29
N VAL A 6 9.44 -2.15 14.04
CA VAL A 6 8.91 -1.21 13.04
C VAL A 6 9.85 -1.15 11.83
N THR A 7 9.34 -1.48 10.65
CA THR A 7 10.01 -1.13 9.39
C THR A 7 9.67 0.33 9.07
N PRO A 8 10.66 1.25 9.00
CA PRO A 8 10.43 2.66 8.68
C PRO A 8 9.94 2.84 7.24
N PRO A 9 9.24 3.96 6.93
CA PRO A 9 8.66 4.18 5.61
C PRO A 9 9.72 4.53 4.56
N MET A 10 9.41 4.26 3.29
CA MET A 10 10.08 4.82 2.09
C MET A 10 11.57 4.49 1.89
N ILE A 11 12.10 3.53 2.64
CA ILE A 11 13.31 2.83 2.23
C ILE A 11 12.86 1.97 1.02
N GLN A 12 13.51 2.07 -0.15
CA GLN A 12 13.25 1.36 -1.45
C GLN A 12 12.00 0.47 -1.55
N LEU A 13 11.01 0.92 -2.35
CA LEU A 13 9.71 0.26 -2.59
C LEU A 13 9.79 -1.23 -3.00
N ASN A 14 10.82 -1.59 -3.75
CA ASN A 14 10.89 -2.87 -4.46
C ASN A 14 11.90 -3.83 -3.82
N THR A 15 12.62 -3.39 -2.80
CA THR A 15 13.65 -4.21 -2.14
C THR A 15 13.04 -4.79 -0.87
N PRO A 16 13.07 -6.12 -0.66
CA PRO A 16 12.66 -6.67 0.62
C PRO A 16 13.52 -6.07 1.74
N TYR A 17 12.90 -5.76 2.88
CA TYR A 17 13.59 -5.38 4.12
C TYR A 17 13.69 -6.60 5.03
N PRO A 18 14.66 -7.50 4.79
CA PRO A 18 14.72 -8.75 5.55
C PRO A 18 15.09 -8.51 7.01
N ALA A 19 15.67 -7.36 7.37
CA ALA A 19 16.20 -7.13 8.72
C ALA A 19 15.14 -7.32 9.82
N THR A 20 13.99 -6.65 9.72
CA THR A 20 12.91 -6.80 10.70
C THR A 20 12.26 -8.19 10.64
N ALA A 21 12.17 -8.81 9.45
CA ALA A 21 11.66 -10.16 9.29
C ALA A 21 12.59 -11.24 9.91
N TYR A 22 13.89 -11.13 9.70
CA TYR A 22 14.91 -12.03 10.28
C TYR A 22 15.03 -11.83 11.78
N LEU A 23 15.03 -10.59 12.26
CA LEU A 23 15.03 -10.31 13.69
C LEU A 23 13.75 -10.85 14.35
N MET A 24 12.58 -10.68 13.72
CA MET A 24 11.32 -11.27 14.19
C MET A 24 11.42 -12.81 14.24
N GLY A 25 12.00 -13.43 13.21
CA GLY A 25 12.23 -14.87 13.16
C GLY A 25 13.13 -15.37 14.30
N PHE A 26 14.27 -14.72 14.52
CA PHE A 26 15.18 -15.03 15.62
C PHE A 26 14.51 -14.86 16.98
N LEU A 27 13.87 -13.71 17.24
CA LEU A 27 13.21 -13.45 18.52
C LEU A 27 12.07 -14.43 18.81
N ARG A 28 11.35 -14.89 17.78
CA ARG A 28 10.32 -15.93 17.93
C ARG A 28 10.86 -17.24 18.48
N LEU A 29 12.09 -17.64 18.09
CA LEU A 29 12.73 -18.86 18.60
C LEU A 29 13.01 -18.80 20.11
N HIS A 30 13.16 -17.59 20.66
CA HIS A 30 13.48 -17.36 22.08
C HIS A 30 12.32 -16.75 22.88
N ALA A 31 11.15 -16.58 22.26
CA ALA A 31 10.07 -15.79 22.85
C ALA A 31 9.50 -16.39 24.14
N ALA A 32 9.38 -17.73 24.22
CA ALA A 32 8.88 -18.40 25.40
C ALA A 32 9.84 -18.25 26.59
N ASP A 33 11.12 -18.55 26.40
CA ASP A 33 12.15 -18.50 27.44
C ASP A 33 12.38 -17.08 27.98
N LEU A 34 12.24 -16.08 27.11
CA LEU A 34 12.42 -14.67 27.45
C LEU A 34 11.12 -13.95 27.85
N GLY A 35 9.97 -14.66 27.84
CA GLY A 35 8.67 -14.07 28.13
C GLY A 35 8.31 -12.89 27.22
N LEU A 36 8.57 -13.01 25.92
CA LEU A 36 8.37 -11.96 24.92
C LEU A 36 7.03 -12.11 24.18
N GLU A 37 6.31 -11.01 24.08
CA GLU A 37 5.21 -10.83 23.13
C GLU A 37 5.69 -9.98 21.96
N LEU A 38 5.75 -10.55 20.78
CA LEU A 38 6.36 -9.93 19.60
C LEU A 38 5.30 -9.46 18.62
N THR A 39 5.39 -8.22 18.15
CA THR A 39 4.57 -7.68 17.05
C THR A 39 5.46 -7.01 16.02
N GLN A 40 5.03 -6.99 14.76
CA GLN A 40 5.71 -6.28 13.69
C GLN A 40 4.75 -5.29 13.03
N ALA A 41 5.25 -4.10 12.68
CA ALA A 41 4.55 -3.11 11.89
C ALA A 41 5.43 -2.64 10.73
N ASP A 42 4.83 -2.47 9.56
CA ASP A 42 5.51 -1.94 8.38
C ASP A 42 4.78 -0.69 7.90
N ALA A 43 5.42 0.47 8.06
CA ALA A 43 4.83 1.76 7.71
C ALA A 43 4.66 1.92 6.18
N SER A 44 5.59 1.37 5.39
CA SER A 44 5.51 1.37 3.93
C SER A 44 4.33 0.54 3.46
N LEU A 45 4.21 -0.71 3.90
CA LEU A 45 3.10 -1.58 3.54
C LEU A 45 1.76 -0.97 3.95
N THR A 46 1.68 -0.40 5.16
CA THR A 46 0.47 0.29 5.64
C THR A 46 0.08 1.46 4.72
N LEU A 47 1.06 2.26 4.30
CA LEU A 47 0.82 3.35 3.36
C LEU A 47 0.34 2.83 1.99
N PHE A 48 0.99 1.82 1.43
CA PHE A 48 0.61 1.28 0.11
C PHE A 48 -0.77 0.65 0.12
N LEU A 49 -1.12 -0.14 1.15
CA LEU A 49 -2.46 -0.71 1.28
C LEU A 49 -3.53 0.37 1.40
N ARG A 50 -3.21 1.52 2.02
CA ARG A 50 -4.12 2.66 2.07
C ARG A 50 -4.24 3.35 0.71
N LEU A 51 -3.14 3.59 0.00
CA LEU A 51 -3.12 4.23 -1.32
C LEU A 51 -3.83 3.37 -2.38
N PHE A 52 -3.54 2.07 -2.40
CA PHE A 52 -4.17 1.08 -3.27
C PHE A 52 -5.43 0.50 -2.62
N SER A 53 -6.33 1.40 -2.21
CA SER A 53 -7.67 1.04 -1.74
C SER A 53 -8.72 1.73 -2.61
N GLY A 54 -9.90 1.10 -2.73
CA GLY A 54 -11.02 1.69 -3.46
C GLY A 54 -11.29 3.16 -3.09
N PRO A 55 -11.35 3.52 -1.79
CA PRO A 55 -11.53 4.91 -1.36
C PRO A 55 -10.44 5.87 -1.83
N LEU A 56 -9.15 5.49 -1.77
CA LEU A 56 -8.06 6.39 -2.16
C LEU A 56 -7.91 6.48 -3.68
N VAL A 57 -8.16 5.39 -4.41
CA VAL A 57 -8.21 5.40 -5.88
C VAL A 57 -9.36 6.27 -6.38
N ALA A 58 -10.55 6.16 -5.76
CA ALA A 58 -11.69 7.02 -6.06
C ALA A 58 -11.37 8.49 -5.79
N ARG A 59 -10.80 8.79 -4.62
CA ARG A 59 -10.36 10.14 -4.27
C ARG A 59 -9.32 10.69 -5.26
N ALA A 60 -8.39 9.86 -5.72
CA ALA A 60 -7.41 10.26 -6.73
C ALA A 60 -8.10 10.61 -8.05
N ALA A 61 -9.09 9.83 -8.48
CA ALA A 61 -9.89 10.11 -9.67
C ALA A 61 -10.68 11.42 -9.54
N ASP A 62 -11.27 11.69 -8.37
CA ASP A 62 -11.99 12.93 -8.11
C ASP A 62 -11.07 14.15 -8.20
N VAL A 63 -9.92 14.09 -7.51
CA VAL A 63 -8.93 15.18 -7.52
C VAL A 63 -8.40 15.44 -8.92
N LEU A 64 -8.06 14.39 -9.67
CA LEU A 64 -7.57 14.51 -11.04
C LEU A 64 -8.66 15.02 -11.99
N GLY A 65 -9.89 14.53 -11.86
CA GLY A 65 -11.03 14.99 -12.64
C GLY A 65 -11.32 16.47 -12.40
N GLN A 66 -11.27 16.93 -11.13
CA GLN A 66 -11.42 18.35 -10.81
C GLN A 66 -10.29 19.20 -11.39
N ARG A 67 -9.04 18.73 -11.33
CA ARG A 67 -7.90 19.44 -11.94
C ARG A 67 -8.03 19.53 -13.45
N VAL A 68 -8.46 18.46 -14.12
CA VAL A 68 -8.71 18.49 -15.57
C VAL A 68 -9.80 19.48 -15.94
N ARG A 69 -10.91 19.53 -15.18
CA ARG A 69 -11.99 20.51 -15.39
C ARG A 69 -11.54 21.96 -15.19
N THR A 70 -10.74 22.20 -14.15
CA THR A 70 -10.29 23.57 -13.79
C THR A 70 -9.06 24.04 -14.55
N ALA A 71 -8.29 23.14 -15.17
CA ALA A 71 -7.07 23.49 -15.92
C ALA A 71 -7.34 24.30 -17.21
N GLY A 72 -8.55 24.27 -17.78
CA GLY A 72 -8.90 25.08 -18.95
C GLY A 72 -7.90 24.94 -20.12
N LYS A 73 -7.50 26.07 -20.73
CA LYS A 73 -6.56 26.14 -21.88
C LYS A 73 -5.08 25.90 -21.54
N ARG A 74 -4.73 25.37 -20.35
CA ARG A 74 -3.33 25.17 -19.91
C ARG A 74 -2.58 24.03 -20.62
N GLY A 75 -3.13 23.51 -21.71
CA GLY A 75 -2.55 22.43 -22.51
C GLY A 75 -3.38 21.14 -22.44
N PRO A 76 -3.04 20.15 -23.27
CA PRO A 76 -3.74 18.87 -23.29
C PRO A 76 -3.53 18.11 -21.98
N VAL A 77 -4.55 17.35 -21.58
CA VAL A 77 -4.45 16.43 -20.43
C VAL A 77 -3.36 15.39 -20.73
N PRO A 78 -2.42 15.14 -19.79
CA PRO A 78 -1.41 14.11 -20.00
C PRO A 78 -2.05 12.75 -20.30
N PRO A 79 -1.52 11.96 -21.28
CA PRO A 79 -2.13 10.70 -21.67
C PRO A 79 -2.35 9.71 -20.51
N SER A 80 -1.43 9.66 -19.55
CA SER A 80 -1.54 8.82 -18.36
C SER A 80 -2.73 9.19 -17.46
N ILE A 81 -3.01 10.50 -17.30
CA ILE A 81 -4.15 11.00 -16.53
C ILE A 81 -5.45 10.73 -17.29
N ALA A 82 -5.47 10.96 -18.60
CA ALA A 82 -6.64 10.65 -19.44
C ALA A 82 -6.98 9.15 -19.40
N HIS A 83 -5.96 8.30 -19.52
CA HIS A 83 -6.12 6.84 -19.39
C HIS A 83 -6.62 6.44 -18.00
N PHE A 84 -6.04 7.01 -16.94
CA PHE A 84 -6.47 6.71 -15.58
C PHE A 84 -7.94 7.09 -15.34
N LEU A 85 -8.34 8.30 -15.73
CA LEU A 85 -9.71 8.78 -15.57
C LEU A 85 -10.71 7.95 -16.39
N LYS A 86 -10.34 7.53 -17.61
CA LYS A 86 -11.18 6.65 -18.45
C LYS A 86 -11.50 5.32 -17.77
N HIS A 87 -10.56 4.76 -17.00
CA HIS A 87 -10.70 3.46 -16.36
C HIS A 87 -10.90 3.54 -14.84
N ALA A 88 -11.15 4.73 -14.30
CA ALA A 88 -11.19 4.95 -12.85
C ALA A 88 -12.17 4.02 -12.14
N LYS A 89 -13.37 3.83 -12.68
CA LYS A 89 -14.37 2.89 -12.12
C LYS A 89 -13.82 1.47 -12.03
N LEU A 90 -13.21 0.98 -13.12
CA LEU A 90 -12.60 -0.36 -13.14
C LEU A 90 -11.53 -0.48 -12.06
N TYR A 91 -10.67 0.52 -11.88
CA TYR A 91 -9.63 0.48 -10.85
C TYR A 91 -10.20 0.51 -9.43
N VAL A 92 -11.22 1.33 -9.16
CA VAL A 92 -11.89 1.35 -7.86
C VAL A 92 -12.49 -0.02 -7.53
N ASP A 93 -13.12 -0.65 -8.51
CA ASP A 93 -13.79 -1.95 -8.33
C ASP A 93 -12.79 -3.11 -8.18
N THR A 94 -11.61 -3.01 -8.80
CA THR A 94 -10.64 -4.12 -8.88
C THR A 94 -9.44 -4.01 -7.96
N VAL A 95 -9.10 -2.81 -7.44
CA VAL A 95 -7.92 -2.63 -6.59
C VAL A 95 -8.00 -3.45 -5.30
N GLY A 96 -9.19 -3.52 -4.69
CA GLY A 96 -9.41 -4.33 -3.48
C GLY A 96 -9.17 -5.83 -3.72
N PRO A 97 -9.86 -6.45 -4.71
CA PRO A 97 -9.57 -7.82 -5.13
C PRO A 97 -8.10 -8.08 -5.47
N ALA A 98 -7.47 -7.20 -6.25
CA ALA A 98 -6.05 -7.33 -6.61
C ALA A 98 -5.13 -7.36 -5.38
N ILE A 99 -5.37 -6.48 -4.40
CA ILE A 99 -4.62 -6.48 -3.14
C ILE A 99 -4.85 -7.76 -2.34
N ARG A 100 -6.09 -8.25 -2.23
CA ARG A 100 -6.36 -9.51 -1.52
C ARG A 100 -5.70 -10.71 -2.19
N PHE A 101 -5.72 -10.77 -3.52
CA PHE A 101 -5.03 -11.78 -4.31
C PHE A 101 -3.51 -11.75 -4.03
N LEU A 102 -2.88 -10.58 -4.11
CA LEU A 102 -1.45 -10.42 -3.83
C LEU A 102 -1.06 -10.79 -2.38
N GLN A 103 -1.98 -10.59 -1.44
CA GLN A 103 -1.82 -11.01 -0.04
C GLN A 103 -2.16 -12.49 0.21
N ARG A 104 -2.49 -13.25 -0.85
CA ARG A 104 -2.93 -14.66 -0.77
C ARG A 104 -4.18 -14.86 0.11
N ARG A 105 -5.01 -13.83 0.23
CA ARG A 105 -6.28 -13.87 0.98
C ARG A 105 -7.48 -14.24 0.10
N ASP A 106 -7.31 -14.13 -1.22
CA ASP A 106 -8.36 -14.35 -2.22
C ASP A 106 -7.69 -14.84 -3.53
N PRO A 107 -7.15 -16.07 -3.57
CA PRO A 107 -6.32 -16.55 -4.69
C PRO A 107 -7.11 -17.09 -5.90
N SER A 108 -8.45 -17.07 -5.86
CA SER A 108 -9.36 -17.64 -6.87
C SER A 108 -10.11 -16.56 -7.64
#